data_AF-A0A2V7D0T4-F1
#
_entry.id   AF-A0A2V7D0T4-F1
#
_cell.length_a   1.000
_cell.length_b   1.000
_cell.length_c   1.000
_cell.angle_alpha   90.00
_cell.angle_beta   90.00
_cell.angle_gamma   90.00
#
_symmetry.space_group_name_H-M   'P 1'
#
loop_
_entity.id
_entity.type
_entity.pdbx_description
1 polymer ?
#
loop_
_entity_poly.entity_id
_entity_poly.type
_entity_poly.pdbx_seq_one_letter_code
_entity_poly.pdbx_strand_id
1 'polypeptide(L)'
;MTRVSVALIDAVAPMVETRVREAARRLPHLRYADLRLEVTEGKGAGSENGTPKYSGDDYGLALGARVLAGDRMIAPGYVGQTLGTADLADLDRIVREALERAYRRAMVNGEMKADAREKFGPLGEALADTRLHPIEVRQDTVAAVYRVDPRAMELAEMVRYATDVSRQVGAVHAGVKYNYVGTMTELSRELFVSSEGARIDQSFALTMGTCTVVTVDGEVSQDLYDAIGHQRGWEILLDGVDEPALSFPAFRDFALSLAREGVALAAAPVLPTSEREVVVVTDPHYNTLVSHEIIGHPVELDRALKMETAYAGRSWLLRGLTEHQLGRRVASPLVTAYSDPALPGFGHYKYDHEGTPARRVVHIDRGIFRGFMNSRQTAAIFGGEPNGHWKATDASLVPLIRMSNTVFDAGTRPPEDIVKDVDHGYYVAGHRTPSIAESRENFRISARSVYEIRSGELGRLYRDGGIAADSRDYLMNVDAVGTDFRLYPIPNCGKGQPMQTKRLGNGGPTMRTRARVIGG
;
A
#
# COMPACT_ATOMS: atom_id res chain seq x y z
N MET A 1 -11.99 32.74 2.80
CA MET A 1 -12.08 31.61 1.84
C MET A 1 -13.44 30.95 2.02
N THR A 2 -14.21 30.75 0.95
CA THR A 2 -15.59 30.25 1.00
C THR A 2 -15.73 28.76 0.62
N ARG A 3 -14.65 28.12 0.15
CA ARG A 3 -14.62 26.71 -0.25
C ARG A 3 -13.27 26.10 0.11
N VAL A 4 -13.27 24.85 0.55
CA VAL A 4 -12.05 24.03 0.70
C VAL A 4 -11.59 23.57 -0.68
N SER A 5 -10.33 23.82 -1.01
CA SER A 5 -9.65 23.34 -2.22
C SER A 5 -8.15 23.23 -1.96
N VAL A 6 -7.38 22.56 -2.82
CA VAL A 6 -5.93 22.41 -2.62
C VAL A 6 -5.18 23.75 -2.56
N ALA A 7 -5.77 24.84 -3.05
CA ALA A 7 -5.23 26.20 -2.94
C ALA A 7 -5.28 26.75 -1.50
N LEU A 8 -6.06 26.13 -0.60
CA LEU A 8 -6.09 26.48 0.82
C LEU A 8 -4.70 26.43 1.46
N ILE A 9 -3.88 25.44 1.08
CA ILE A 9 -2.54 25.22 1.63
C ILE A 9 -1.65 26.46 1.48
N ASP A 10 -1.73 27.17 0.34
CA ASP A 10 -0.93 28.38 0.10
C ASP A 10 -1.22 29.48 1.12
N ALA A 11 -2.49 29.65 1.49
CA ALA A 11 -2.91 30.70 2.41
C ALA A 11 -2.60 30.38 3.89
N VAL A 12 -2.58 29.09 4.25
CA VAL A 12 -2.52 28.67 5.66
C VAL A 12 -1.15 28.19 6.10
N ALA A 13 -0.26 27.79 5.17
CA ALA A 13 1.05 27.28 5.50
C ALA A 13 1.90 28.22 6.39
N PRO A 14 1.99 29.54 6.14
CA PRO A 14 2.74 30.46 7.01
C PRO A 14 2.18 30.53 8.44
N MET A 15 0.85 30.45 8.58
CA MET A 15 0.18 30.42 9.89
C MET A 15 0.53 29.13 10.64
N VAL A 16 0.44 27.98 9.97
CA VAL A 16 0.79 26.67 10.57
C VAL A 16 2.22 26.66 11.08
N GLU A 17 3.18 27.14 10.29
CA GLU A 17 4.58 27.29 10.70
C GLU A 17 4.76 28.14 11.94
N THR A 18 4.09 29.28 11.98
CA THR A 18 4.14 30.19 13.11
C THR A 18 3.65 29.48 14.38
N ARG A 19 2.52 28.77 14.30
CA ARG A 19 1.93 28.05 15.44
C ARG A 19 2.79 26.89 15.95
N VAL A 20 3.39 26.11 15.05
CA VAL A 20 4.30 25.02 15.44
C VAL A 20 5.55 25.57 16.14
N ARG A 21 6.14 26.66 15.62
CA ARG A 21 7.31 27.32 16.24
C ARG A 21 6.98 27.95 17.59
N GLU A 22 5.82 28.60 17.70
CA GLU A 22 5.36 29.19 18.96
C GLU A 22 5.11 28.13 20.04
N ALA A 23 4.49 27.00 19.67
CA ALA A 23 4.27 25.88 20.59
C ALA A 23 5.61 25.38 21.15
N ALA A 24 6.62 25.21 20.30
CA ALA A 24 7.95 24.74 20.70
C ALA A 24 8.69 25.72 21.64
N ARG A 25 8.41 27.02 21.56
CA ARG A 25 9.02 28.04 22.43
C ARG A 25 8.28 28.20 23.76
N ARG A 26 6.96 28.03 23.76
CA ARG A 26 6.08 28.37 24.89
C ARG A 26 5.81 27.19 25.81
N LEU A 27 5.70 25.98 25.28
CA LEU A 27 5.25 24.81 26.04
C LEU A 27 6.45 24.15 26.74
N PRO A 28 6.46 24.06 28.09
CA PRO A 28 7.58 23.49 28.83
C PRO A 28 7.68 21.97 28.58
N HIS A 29 8.89 21.42 28.70
CA HIS A 29 9.18 19.98 28.49
C HIS A 29 8.81 19.43 27.09
N LEU A 30 8.39 20.26 26.14
CA LEU A 30 8.22 19.90 24.75
C LEU A 30 9.60 19.66 24.12
N ARG A 31 9.74 18.53 23.44
CA ARG A 31 10.97 18.14 22.73
C ARG A 31 10.83 18.23 21.22
N TYR A 32 9.64 17.98 20.72
CA TYR A 32 9.34 18.04 19.29
C TYR A 32 7.84 18.25 19.06
N ALA A 33 7.48 18.95 17.99
CA ALA A 33 6.11 19.05 17.50
C ALA A 33 6.07 19.01 15.98
N ASP A 34 5.03 18.41 15.42
CA ASP A 34 4.67 18.54 14.02
C ASP A 34 3.18 18.70 13.81
N LEU A 35 2.83 19.23 12.63
CA LEU A 35 1.47 19.35 12.16
C LEU A 35 1.39 18.92 10.69
N ARG A 36 0.34 18.18 10.38
CA ARG A 36 -0.08 17.79 9.03
C ARG A 36 -1.42 18.41 8.71
N LEU A 37 -1.53 18.98 7.51
CA LEU A 37 -2.79 19.45 6.94
C LEU A 37 -2.92 18.85 5.54
N GLU A 38 -4.06 18.28 5.23
CA GLU A 38 -4.30 17.63 3.95
C GLU A 38 -5.62 18.11 3.36
N VAL A 39 -5.60 18.46 2.09
CA VAL A 39 -6.79 18.77 1.29
C VAL A 39 -6.88 17.79 0.14
N THR A 40 -8.06 17.24 -0.07
CA THR A 40 -8.36 16.39 -1.23
C THR A 40 -9.53 16.96 -2.02
N GLU A 41 -9.47 16.86 -3.33
CA GLU A 41 -10.57 17.16 -4.25
C GLU A 41 -10.73 15.95 -5.17
N GLY A 42 -11.84 15.21 -5.03
CA GLY A 42 -12.03 13.90 -5.63
C GLY A 42 -13.36 13.77 -6.37
N LYS A 43 -13.33 13.07 -7.49
CA LYS A 43 -14.50 12.74 -8.30
C LYS A 43 -14.57 11.26 -8.57
N GLY A 44 -15.78 10.73 -8.67
CA GLY A 44 -16.00 9.33 -9.00
C GLY A 44 -17.31 9.10 -9.73
N ALA A 45 -17.37 8.02 -10.50
CA ALA A 45 -18.59 7.53 -11.13
C ALA A 45 -18.56 6.02 -11.27
N GLY A 46 -19.73 5.39 -11.21
CA GLY A 46 -19.86 3.96 -11.40
C GLY A 46 -21.16 3.54 -12.04
N SER A 47 -21.08 2.40 -12.71
CA SER A 47 -22.16 1.81 -13.47
C SER A 47 -22.25 0.31 -13.19
N GLU A 48 -23.48 -0.20 -13.13
CA GLU A 48 -23.78 -1.61 -13.01
C GLU A 48 -24.63 -2.03 -14.20
N ASN A 49 -24.22 -3.07 -14.91
CA ASN A 49 -24.95 -3.64 -16.05
C ASN A 49 -25.42 -2.57 -17.07
N GLY A 50 -24.55 -1.60 -17.36
CA GLY A 50 -24.84 -0.52 -18.32
C GLY A 50 -25.82 0.54 -17.82
N THR A 51 -26.12 0.57 -16.52
CA THR A 51 -26.95 1.57 -15.86
C THR A 51 -26.10 2.36 -14.85
N PRO A 52 -26.13 3.71 -14.86
CA PRO A 52 -25.47 4.52 -13.84
C PRO A 52 -25.93 4.16 -12.41
N LYS A 53 -25.01 4.08 -11.46
CA LYS A 53 -25.31 3.77 -10.06
C LYS A 53 -24.83 4.82 -9.07
N TYR A 54 -23.69 5.45 -9.32
CA TYR A 54 -23.19 6.52 -8.47
C TYR A 54 -22.41 7.57 -9.26
N SER A 55 -22.39 8.78 -8.73
CA SER A 55 -21.44 9.83 -9.05
C SER A 55 -21.17 10.65 -7.79
N GLY A 56 -19.95 11.16 -7.61
CA GLY A 56 -19.59 12.03 -6.49
C GLY A 56 -18.53 13.05 -6.89
N ASP A 57 -18.62 14.25 -6.31
CA ASP A 57 -17.65 15.36 -6.41
C ASP A 57 -17.53 15.95 -5.00
N ASP A 58 -16.50 15.50 -4.29
CA ASP A 58 -16.31 15.73 -2.87
C ASP A 58 -14.94 16.33 -2.59
N TYR A 59 -14.83 16.96 -1.42
CA TYR A 59 -13.56 17.42 -0.89
C TYR A 59 -13.32 16.89 0.52
N GLY A 60 -12.06 16.79 0.90
CA GLY A 60 -11.63 16.50 2.27
C GLY A 60 -10.74 17.62 2.82
N LEU A 61 -10.85 17.86 4.13
CA LEU A 61 -9.87 18.64 4.89
C LEU A 61 -9.56 17.88 6.18
N ALA A 62 -8.32 17.47 6.35
CA ALA A 62 -7.86 16.74 7.53
C ALA A 62 -6.68 17.45 8.19
N LEU A 63 -6.66 17.45 9.53
CA LEU A 63 -5.61 18.01 10.35
C LEU A 63 -5.12 16.96 11.35
N GLY A 64 -3.81 16.85 11.48
CA GLY A 64 -3.16 16.06 12.54
C GLY A 64 -2.05 16.84 13.22
N ALA A 65 -1.97 16.75 14.55
CA ALA A 65 -0.88 17.32 15.34
C ALA A 65 -0.25 16.22 16.21
N ARG A 66 1.09 16.15 16.19
CA ARG A 66 1.88 15.31 17.10
C ARG A 66 2.77 16.21 17.95
N VAL A 67 2.77 15.97 19.25
CA VAL A 67 3.72 16.58 20.19
C VAL A 67 4.42 15.49 20.97
N LEU A 68 5.74 15.59 21.10
CA LEU A 68 6.56 14.79 22.00
C LEU A 68 6.97 15.67 23.18
N ALA A 69 6.53 15.30 24.37
CA ALA A 69 6.82 16.04 25.59
C ALA A 69 6.91 15.09 26.79
N GLY A 70 7.55 15.56 27.86
CA GLY A 70 7.59 14.85 29.13
C GLY A 70 8.77 15.27 30.00
N ASP A 71 8.55 15.21 31.31
CA ASP A 71 9.57 15.55 32.31
C ASP A 71 10.39 14.31 32.68
N ARG A 72 9.74 13.27 33.25
CA ARG A 72 10.38 11.99 33.59
C ARG A 72 10.66 11.12 32.37
N MET A 73 9.76 11.11 31.39
CA MET A 73 9.88 10.29 30.18
C MET A 73 9.18 10.95 29.00
N ILE A 74 9.79 10.89 27.82
CA ILE A 74 9.21 11.48 26.61
C ILE A 74 8.21 10.50 26.01
N ALA A 75 6.99 10.99 25.75
CA ALA A 75 5.94 10.25 25.08
C ALA A 75 5.21 11.12 24.05
N PRO A 76 4.53 10.49 23.07
CA PRO A 76 3.75 11.22 22.10
C PRO A 76 2.35 11.52 22.61
N GLY A 77 1.83 12.67 22.19
CA GLY A 77 0.41 12.98 22.20
C GLY A 77 -0.03 13.35 20.79
N TYR A 78 -1.16 12.79 20.37
CA TYR A 78 -1.71 12.96 19.03
C TYR A 78 -3.09 13.62 19.10
N VAL A 79 -3.40 14.44 18.11
CA VAL A 79 -4.75 14.95 17.83
C VAL A 79 -5.00 14.84 16.33
N GLY A 80 -6.16 14.32 15.97
CA GLY A 80 -6.65 14.19 14.60
C GLY A 80 -8.04 14.79 14.47
N GLN A 81 -8.29 15.55 13.40
CA GLN A 81 -9.58 16.17 13.13
C GLN A 81 -9.87 16.15 11.63
N THR A 82 -11.10 15.81 11.27
CA THR A 82 -11.68 16.12 9.96
C THR A 82 -12.41 17.45 10.09
N LEU A 83 -12.17 18.36 9.15
CA LEU A 83 -12.69 19.72 9.14
C LEU A 83 -13.54 19.94 7.89
N GLY A 84 -14.39 20.96 7.93
CA GLY A 84 -15.20 21.39 6.80
C GLY A 84 -15.06 22.87 6.50
N THR A 85 -15.84 23.35 5.53
CA THR A 85 -15.86 24.77 5.14
C THR A 85 -16.21 25.69 6.32
N ALA A 86 -17.04 25.26 7.26
CA ALA A 86 -17.42 26.03 8.45
C ALA A 86 -16.24 26.32 9.39
N ASP A 87 -15.20 25.48 9.39
CA ASP A 87 -14.05 25.60 10.28
C ASP A 87 -12.99 26.58 9.77
N LEU A 88 -13.07 27.01 8.50
CA LEU A 88 -12.04 27.81 7.85
C LEU A 88 -11.82 29.17 8.53
N ALA A 89 -12.88 29.78 9.07
CA ALA A 89 -12.79 31.05 9.78
C ALA A 89 -12.00 30.94 11.10
N ASP A 90 -11.98 29.74 11.69
CA ASP A 90 -11.38 29.45 12.99
C ASP A 90 -10.07 28.63 12.87
N LEU A 91 -9.56 28.40 11.67
CA LEU A 91 -8.49 27.42 11.44
C LEU A 91 -7.22 27.71 12.27
N ASP A 92 -6.86 28.99 12.44
CA ASP A 92 -5.74 29.40 13.31
C ASP A 92 -5.93 28.98 14.77
N ARG A 93 -7.15 29.19 15.29
CA ARG A 93 -7.53 28.77 16.64
C ARG A 93 -7.51 27.24 16.76
N ILE A 94 -8.07 26.54 15.77
CA ILE A 94 -8.12 25.07 15.73
C ILE A 94 -6.70 24.47 15.74
N VAL A 95 -5.79 24.98 14.90
CA VAL A 95 -4.39 24.55 14.85
C VAL A 95 -3.71 24.72 16.22
N ARG A 96 -3.87 25.89 16.84
CA ARG A 96 -3.30 26.17 18.17
C ARG A 96 -3.84 25.21 19.23
N GLU A 97 -5.15 25.02 19.27
CA GLU A 97 -5.81 24.12 20.22
C GLU A 97 -5.40 22.65 20.00
N ALA A 98 -5.22 22.22 18.75
CA ALA A 98 -4.75 20.87 18.42
C ALA A 98 -3.35 20.60 18.98
N LEU A 99 -2.40 21.54 18.80
CA LEU A 99 -1.05 21.44 19.36
C LEU A 99 -1.07 21.41 20.91
N GLU A 100 -1.88 22.26 21.54
CA GLU A 100 -2.00 22.27 23.00
C GLU A 100 -2.64 20.99 23.56
N ARG A 101 -3.65 20.45 22.88
CA ARG A 101 -4.29 19.17 23.25
C ARG A 101 -3.33 18.00 23.07
N ALA A 102 -2.58 17.98 21.97
CA ALA A 102 -1.53 16.99 21.72
C ALA A 102 -0.45 17.07 22.81
N TYR A 103 0.00 18.27 23.18
CA TYR A 103 0.93 18.49 24.28
C TYR A 103 0.42 17.97 25.63
N ARG A 104 -0.83 18.30 26.02
CA ARG A 104 -1.41 17.81 27.27
C ARG A 104 -1.47 16.28 27.31
N ARG A 105 -1.83 15.64 26.18
CA ARG A 105 -1.79 14.17 26.04
C ARG A 105 -0.37 13.63 26.18
N ALA A 106 0.61 14.27 25.56
CA ALA A 106 2.01 13.86 25.63
C ALA A 106 2.55 13.86 27.07
N MET A 107 2.29 14.94 27.83
CA MET A 107 2.72 15.04 29.23
C MET A 107 2.12 13.94 30.11
N VAL A 108 0.81 13.70 30.00
CA VAL A 108 0.14 12.63 30.76
C VAL A 108 0.65 11.25 30.34
N ASN A 109 0.81 11.01 29.04
CA ASN A 109 1.35 9.75 28.52
C ASN A 109 2.78 9.51 29.01
N GLY A 110 3.62 10.55 29.06
CA GLY A 110 4.99 10.48 29.55
C GLY A 110 5.02 10.03 31.00
N GLU A 111 4.14 10.59 31.81
CA GLU A 111 4.05 10.28 33.22
C GLU A 111 3.51 8.87 33.49
N MET A 112 2.42 8.49 32.82
CA MET A 112 1.90 7.13 32.88
C MET A 112 2.94 6.09 32.43
N LYS A 113 3.77 6.43 31.45
CA LYS A 113 4.82 5.55 30.95
C LYS A 113 5.98 5.42 31.93
N ALA A 114 6.36 6.51 32.59
CA ALA A 114 7.35 6.49 33.67
C ALA A 114 6.87 5.62 34.84
N ASP A 115 5.63 5.82 35.30
CA ASP A 115 5.02 5.01 36.36
C ASP A 115 4.94 3.52 35.99
N ALA A 116 4.53 3.22 34.75
CA ALA A 116 4.47 1.83 34.27
C ALA A 116 5.87 1.20 34.22
N ARG A 117 6.89 1.95 33.78
CA ARG A 117 8.26 1.46 33.72
C ARG A 117 8.80 1.11 35.11
N GLU A 118 8.55 1.95 36.11
CA GLU A 118 8.91 1.69 37.50
C GLU A 118 8.13 0.49 38.06
N LYS A 119 6.80 0.46 37.85
CA LYS A 119 5.90 -0.58 38.34
C LYS A 119 6.24 -1.99 37.82
N PHE A 120 6.63 -2.10 36.56
CA PHE A 120 6.87 -3.40 35.90
C PHE A 120 8.34 -3.85 35.93
N GLY A 121 9.23 -3.08 36.56
CA GLY A 121 10.65 -3.45 36.74
C GLY A 121 11.31 -3.85 35.41
N PRO A 122 11.90 -5.05 35.29
CA PRO A 122 12.52 -5.51 34.05
C PRO A 122 11.58 -5.53 32.83
N LEU A 123 10.29 -5.83 33.01
CA LEU A 123 9.31 -5.78 31.91
C LEU A 123 9.04 -4.34 31.45
N GLY A 124 9.21 -3.37 32.35
CA GLY A 124 9.13 -1.96 32.06
C GLY A 124 10.19 -1.46 31.08
N GLU A 125 11.31 -2.17 30.92
CA GLU A 125 12.36 -1.82 29.95
C GLU A 125 11.88 -1.87 28.50
N ALA A 126 10.80 -2.62 28.21
CA ALA A 126 10.15 -2.63 26.90
C ALA A 126 9.47 -1.29 26.55
N LEU A 127 9.17 -0.45 27.56
CA LEU A 127 8.68 0.90 27.36
C LEU A 127 9.86 1.81 26.99
N ALA A 128 10.18 1.86 25.70
CA ALA A 128 11.24 2.72 25.17
C ALA A 128 10.83 4.20 25.20
N ASP A 129 11.76 5.09 25.52
CA ASP A 129 11.58 6.53 25.33
C ASP A 129 11.29 6.86 23.85
N THR A 130 10.44 7.85 23.55
CA THR A 130 10.01 8.13 22.18
C THR A 130 10.81 9.25 21.49
N ARG A 131 12.08 9.42 21.84
CA ARG A 131 12.99 10.28 21.08
C ARG A 131 13.08 9.82 19.62
N LEU A 132 13.03 10.79 18.73
CA LEU A 132 13.14 10.56 17.30
C LEU A 132 14.61 10.47 16.91
N HIS A 133 14.94 9.53 16.02
CA HIS A 133 16.21 9.58 15.31
C HIS A 133 16.26 10.89 14.48
N PRO A 134 17.38 11.63 14.46
CA PRO A 134 17.51 12.82 13.63
C PRO A 134 17.39 12.49 12.14
N ILE A 135 16.88 13.44 11.38
CA ILE A 135 16.83 13.41 9.91
C ILE A 135 17.32 14.75 9.39
N GLU A 136 17.68 14.80 8.11
CA GLU A 136 17.91 16.08 7.44
C GLU A 136 16.60 16.86 7.35
N VAL A 137 16.58 18.06 7.91
CA VAL A 137 15.42 18.96 7.84
C VAL A 137 15.32 19.56 6.45
N ARG A 138 14.15 19.43 5.81
CA ARG A 138 13.91 19.90 4.43
C ARG A 138 12.79 20.93 4.37
N GLN A 139 12.94 21.87 3.44
CA GLN A 139 11.86 22.70 2.94
C GLN A 139 11.72 22.40 1.45
N ASP A 140 10.56 21.91 1.03
CA ASP A 140 10.37 21.41 -0.33
C ASP A 140 8.91 21.50 -0.78
N THR A 141 8.73 21.62 -2.09
CA THR A 141 7.42 21.58 -2.74
C THR A 141 7.47 20.59 -3.90
N VAL A 142 6.64 19.56 -3.82
CA VAL A 142 6.53 18.50 -4.81
C VAL A 142 5.18 18.62 -5.52
N ALA A 143 5.22 18.92 -6.81
CA ALA A 143 4.01 19.03 -7.62
C ALA A 143 3.46 17.65 -7.99
N ALA A 144 2.14 17.57 -8.12
CA ALA A 144 1.47 16.44 -8.73
C ALA A 144 1.82 16.39 -10.23
N VAL A 145 1.81 15.18 -10.79
CA VAL A 145 2.09 14.97 -12.22
C VAL A 145 0.81 14.46 -12.88
N TYR A 146 0.34 15.18 -13.90
CA TYR A 146 -0.84 14.81 -14.70
C TYR A 146 -0.84 15.61 -16.01
N ARG A 147 -1.50 15.06 -17.04
CA ARG A 147 -1.81 15.78 -18.30
C ARG A 147 -3.22 16.35 -18.27
N VAL A 148 -4.19 15.57 -17.80
CA VAL A 148 -5.58 15.98 -17.61
C VAL A 148 -5.80 16.19 -16.12
N ASP A 149 -6.11 17.44 -15.73
CA ASP A 149 -6.35 17.77 -14.33
C ASP A 149 -7.51 16.94 -13.75
N PRO A 150 -7.29 16.16 -12.67
CA PRO A 150 -8.34 15.39 -12.00
C PRO A 150 -9.62 16.19 -11.71
N ARG A 151 -9.47 17.47 -11.38
CA ARG A 151 -10.58 18.35 -10.98
C ARG A 151 -11.38 18.88 -12.17
N ALA A 152 -10.78 18.88 -13.37
CA ALA A 152 -11.42 19.40 -14.58
C ALA A 152 -12.42 18.40 -15.20
N MET A 153 -12.46 17.16 -14.73
CA MET A 153 -13.41 16.17 -15.22
C MET A 153 -14.84 16.51 -14.84
N GLU A 154 -15.75 16.56 -15.81
CA GLU A 154 -17.17 16.77 -15.57
C GLU A 154 -17.85 15.45 -15.16
N LEU A 155 -18.68 15.48 -14.11
CA LEU A 155 -19.33 14.28 -13.58
C LEU A 155 -20.17 13.54 -14.63
N ALA A 156 -20.88 14.29 -15.48
CA ALA A 156 -21.70 13.72 -16.54
C ALA A 156 -20.85 12.91 -17.55
N GLU A 157 -19.60 13.33 -17.78
CA GLU A 157 -18.69 12.64 -18.68
C GLU A 157 -18.12 11.37 -18.06
N MET A 158 -17.75 11.42 -16.77
CA MET A 158 -17.31 10.24 -16.03
C MET A 158 -18.43 9.18 -15.95
N VAL A 159 -19.67 9.59 -15.67
CA VAL A 159 -20.84 8.69 -15.67
C VAL A 159 -21.04 8.07 -17.05
N ARG A 160 -21.02 8.87 -18.11
CA ARG A 160 -21.15 8.37 -19.48
C ARG A 160 -20.06 7.38 -19.82
N TYR A 161 -18.81 7.65 -19.45
CA TYR A 161 -17.67 6.77 -19.68
C TYR A 161 -17.82 5.43 -18.95
N ALA A 162 -18.06 5.45 -17.64
CA ALA A 162 -18.23 4.22 -16.85
C ALA A 162 -19.43 3.38 -17.36
N THR A 163 -20.53 4.04 -17.73
CA THR A 163 -21.71 3.37 -18.27
C THR A 163 -21.48 2.76 -19.66
N ASP A 164 -20.75 3.46 -20.53
CA ASP A 164 -20.40 2.91 -21.84
C ASP A 164 -19.51 1.66 -21.71
N VAL A 165 -18.45 1.73 -20.90
CA VAL A 165 -17.59 0.57 -20.61
C VAL A 165 -18.40 -0.59 -20.02
N SER A 166 -19.29 -0.32 -19.07
CA SER A 166 -20.16 -1.34 -18.45
C SER A 166 -21.10 -2.04 -19.45
N ARG A 167 -21.65 -1.29 -20.42
CA ARG A 167 -22.46 -1.89 -21.51
C ARG A 167 -21.62 -2.80 -22.39
N GLN A 168 -20.42 -2.35 -22.75
CA GLN A 168 -19.53 -3.13 -23.61
C GLN A 168 -19.04 -4.41 -22.91
N VAL A 169 -18.74 -4.34 -21.62
CA VAL A 169 -18.42 -5.52 -20.78
C VAL A 169 -19.57 -6.52 -20.79
N GLY A 170 -20.81 -6.06 -20.57
CA GLY A 170 -22.00 -6.92 -20.63
C GLY A 170 -22.25 -7.54 -22.02
N ALA A 171 -21.77 -6.90 -23.08
CA ALA A 171 -21.90 -7.38 -24.45
C ALA A 171 -20.80 -8.37 -24.89
N VAL A 172 -19.76 -8.62 -24.07
CA VAL A 172 -18.66 -9.52 -24.42
C VAL A 172 -19.14 -10.95 -24.67
N HIS A 173 -20.05 -11.46 -23.84
CA HIS A 173 -20.57 -12.82 -23.93
C HIS A 173 -21.88 -12.94 -23.16
N ALA A 174 -22.80 -13.79 -23.61
CA ALA A 174 -24.08 -14.04 -22.93
C ALA A 174 -23.93 -14.63 -21.51
N GLY A 175 -22.75 -15.20 -21.21
CA GLY A 175 -22.37 -15.69 -19.90
C GLY A 175 -22.03 -14.58 -18.88
N VAL A 176 -21.79 -13.34 -19.31
CA VAL A 176 -21.60 -12.21 -18.37
C VAL A 176 -22.97 -11.84 -17.78
N LYS A 177 -23.19 -12.15 -16.50
CA LYS A 177 -24.48 -11.94 -15.81
C LYS A 177 -24.49 -10.69 -14.94
N TYR A 178 -23.32 -10.26 -14.48
CA TYR A 178 -23.15 -9.04 -13.72
C TYR A 178 -21.85 -8.37 -14.13
N ASN A 179 -21.86 -7.05 -14.18
CA ASN A 179 -20.64 -6.27 -14.09
C ASN A 179 -20.86 -4.97 -13.33
N TYR A 180 -19.80 -4.53 -12.67
CA TYR A 180 -19.69 -3.22 -12.06
C TYR A 180 -18.41 -2.55 -12.57
N VAL A 181 -18.54 -1.33 -13.06
CA VAL A 181 -17.44 -0.50 -13.53
C VAL A 181 -17.38 0.75 -12.69
N GLY A 182 -16.28 0.95 -11.97
CA GLY A 182 -16.00 2.13 -11.17
C GLY A 182 -14.84 2.94 -11.75
N THR A 183 -14.92 4.25 -11.65
CA THR A 183 -13.83 5.17 -12.01
C THR A 183 -13.72 6.25 -10.96
N MET A 184 -12.50 6.65 -10.63
CA MET A 184 -12.25 7.78 -9.75
C MET A 184 -11.00 8.56 -10.17
N THR A 185 -11.00 9.85 -9.87
CA THR A 185 -9.84 10.72 -10.03
C THR A 185 -9.79 11.75 -8.91
N GLU A 186 -8.61 12.07 -8.41
CA GLU A 186 -8.41 12.90 -7.23
C GLU A 186 -7.14 13.74 -7.38
N LEU A 187 -7.16 14.95 -6.81
CA LEU A 187 -5.97 15.74 -6.52
C LEU A 187 -5.90 15.97 -5.01
N SER A 188 -4.83 15.51 -4.38
CA SER A 188 -4.52 15.77 -2.97
C SER A 188 -3.33 16.71 -2.83
N ARG A 189 -3.31 17.48 -1.74
CA ARG A 189 -2.16 18.29 -1.33
C ARG A 189 -1.98 18.20 0.18
N GLU A 190 -0.79 17.80 0.58
CA GLU A 190 -0.38 17.52 1.96
C GLU A 190 0.71 18.51 2.38
N LEU A 191 0.47 19.21 3.48
CA LEU A 191 1.44 20.07 4.15
C LEU A 191 1.91 19.38 5.44
N PHE A 192 3.22 19.21 5.60
CA PHE A 192 3.88 18.81 6.83
C PHE A 192 4.80 19.92 7.33
N VAL A 193 4.69 20.25 8.62
CA VAL A 193 5.51 21.28 9.28
C VAL A 193 6.00 20.77 10.62
N SER A 194 7.28 20.99 10.95
CA SER A 194 7.86 20.58 12.24
C SER A 194 8.53 21.72 13.02
N SER A 195 8.67 21.52 14.33
CA SER A 195 9.40 22.42 15.23
C SER A 195 10.90 22.46 14.94
N GLU A 196 11.42 21.47 14.21
CA GLU A 196 12.81 21.42 13.73
C GLU A 196 13.02 22.31 12.49
N GLY A 197 11.94 22.85 11.91
CA GLY A 197 11.98 23.77 10.77
C GLY A 197 11.67 23.14 9.41
N ALA A 198 11.18 21.88 9.40
CA ALA A 198 10.74 21.24 8.17
C ALA A 198 9.45 21.90 7.66
N ARG A 199 9.35 22.06 6.34
CA ARG A 199 8.14 22.53 5.63
C ARG A 199 8.05 21.78 4.30
N ILE A 200 7.23 20.74 4.25
CA ILE A 200 7.10 19.87 3.08
C ILE A 200 5.68 20.01 2.55
N ASP A 201 5.56 20.36 1.29
CA ASP A 201 4.30 20.52 0.57
C ASP A 201 4.28 19.52 -0.61
N GLN A 202 3.48 18.46 -0.53
CA GLN A 202 3.41 17.41 -1.55
C GLN A 202 2.02 17.35 -2.17
N SER A 203 1.94 17.36 -3.49
CA SER A 203 0.69 17.16 -4.22
C SER A 203 0.70 15.84 -4.98
N PHE A 204 -0.43 15.15 -5.00
CA PHE A 204 -0.59 13.89 -5.72
C PHE A 204 -1.86 13.94 -6.58
N ALA A 205 -1.71 13.65 -7.86
CA ALA A 205 -2.85 13.26 -8.69
C ALA A 205 -3.02 11.75 -8.54
N LEU A 206 -4.26 11.26 -8.54
CA LEU A 206 -4.55 9.84 -8.48
C LEU A 206 -5.75 9.53 -9.37
N THR A 207 -5.62 8.55 -10.25
CA THR A 207 -6.73 8.05 -11.06
C THR A 207 -6.75 6.53 -11.00
N MET A 208 -7.96 5.95 -10.97
CA MET A 208 -8.17 4.51 -10.89
C MET A 208 -9.44 4.09 -11.62
N GLY A 209 -9.38 2.95 -12.30
CA GLY A 209 -10.52 2.24 -12.86
C GLY A 209 -10.63 0.86 -12.23
N THR A 210 -11.83 0.45 -11.83
CA THR A 210 -12.10 -0.85 -11.23
C THR A 210 -13.17 -1.59 -12.02
N CYS A 211 -12.97 -2.87 -12.27
CA CYS A 211 -13.95 -3.71 -12.94
C CYS A 211 -14.21 -4.96 -12.11
N THR A 212 -15.48 -5.22 -11.83
CA THR A 212 -15.98 -6.50 -11.32
C THR A 212 -16.84 -7.15 -12.39
N VAL A 213 -16.67 -8.44 -12.62
CA VAL A 213 -17.52 -9.24 -13.52
C VAL A 213 -17.93 -10.53 -12.83
N VAL A 214 -19.17 -10.97 -13.07
CA VAL A 214 -19.63 -12.32 -12.75
C VAL A 214 -20.05 -13.00 -14.03
N THR A 215 -19.44 -14.15 -14.28
CA THR A 215 -19.62 -14.96 -15.49
C THR A 215 -20.13 -16.34 -15.13
N VAL A 216 -21.09 -16.84 -15.90
CA VAL A 216 -21.77 -18.11 -15.66
C VAL A 216 -21.71 -19.01 -16.89
N ASP A 217 -21.39 -20.28 -16.66
CA ASP A 217 -21.51 -21.39 -17.62
C ASP A 217 -22.13 -22.62 -16.95
N GLY A 218 -23.33 -23.02 -17.37
CA GLY A 218 -24.12 -24.04 -16.67
C GLY A 218 -24.40 -23.67 -15.21
N GLU A 219 -23.97 -24.54 -14.29
CA GLU A 219 -24.07 -24.32 -12.83
C GLU A 219 -22.85 -23.59 -12.24
N VAL A 220 -21.82 -23.33 -13.06
CA VAL A 220 -20.57 -22.70 -12.60
C VAL A 220 -20.70 -21.18 -12.68
N SER A 221 -20.34 -20.51 -11.59
CA SER A 221 -20.20 -19.05 -11.53
C SER A 221 -18.77 -18.69 -11.15
N GLN A 222 -18.23 -17.65 -11.78
CA GLN A 222 -16.92 -17.09 -11.48
C GLN A 222 -17.03 -15.58 -11.34
N ASP A 223 -16.49 -15.05 -10.25
CA ASP A 223 -16.35 -13.62 -10.01
C ASP A 223 -14.89 -13.20 -10.19
N LEU A 224 -14.66 -12.17 -10.99
CA LEU A 224 -13.35 -11.52 -11.10
C LEU A 224 -13.48 -10.05 -10.70
N TYR A 225 -12.45 -9.56 -10.02
CA TYR A 225 -12.28 -8.15 -9.68
C TYR A 225 -10.83 -7.77 -9.93
N ASP A 226 -10.61 -6.66 -10.60
CA ASP A 226 -9.28 -6.10 -10.77
C ASP A 226 -9.34 -4.58 -11.04
N ALA A 227 -8.19 -3.93 -10.94
CA ALA A 227 -8.06 -2.49 -11.07
C ALA A 227 -6.79 -2.08 -11.84
N ILE A 228 -6.90 -0.97 -12.56
CA ILE A 228 -5.74 -0.22 -13.05
C ILE A 228 -5.71 1.15 -12.38
N GLY A 229 -4.52 1.71 -12.23
CA GLY A 229 -4.39 3.03 -11.65
C GLY A 229 -2.96 3.50 -11.50
N HIS A 230 -2.82 4.81 -11.37
CA HIS A 230 -1.55 5.50 -11.24
C HIS A 230 -1.75 6.80 -10.47
N GLN A 231 -0.69 7.32 -9.86
CA GLN A 231 -0.58 8.73 -9.51
C GLN A 231 -0.40 9.66 -10.73
N ARG A 232 -1.44 9.76 -11.56
CA ARG A 232 -1.54 10.60 -12.77
C ARG A 232 -2.98 11.12 -12.91
N GLY A 233 -3.25 11.88 -13.96
CA GLY A 233 -4.58 12.39 -14.27
C GLY A 233 -5.46 11.40 -15.04
N TRP A 234 -6.64 11.88 -15.44
CA TRP A 234 -7.67 11.07 -16.11
C TRP A 234 -7.18 10.39 -17.39
N GLU A 235 -6.13 10.91 -18.03
CA GLU A 235 -5.53 10.35 -19.24
C GLU A 235 -5.26 8.85 -19.16
N ILE A 236 -4.89 8.32 -17.98
CA ILE A 236 -4.50 6.91 -17.86
C ILE A 236 -5.65 5.95 -18.15
N LEU A 237 -6.91 6.37 -17.95
CA LEU A 237 -8.05 5.51 -18.22
C LEU A 237 -8.40 5.50 -19.70
N LEU A 238 -8.07 6.57 -20.42
CA LEU A 238 -8.34 6.73 -21.85
C LEU A 238 -7.26 6.08 -22.70
N ASP A 239 -5.99 6.30 -22.34
CA ASP A 239 -4.84 5.96 -23.17
C ASP A 239 -4.11 4.70 -22.67
N GLY A 240 -4.29 4.34 -21.39
CA GLY A 240 -3.43 3.39 -20.70
C GLY A 240 -2.09 4.01 -20.28
N VAL A 241 -1.16 3.16 -19.86
CA VAL A 241 0.21 3.52 -19.50
C VAL A 241 1.16 2.50 -20.11
N ASP A 242 2.27 2.96 -20.67
CA ASP A 242 3.35 2.11 -21.16
C ASP A 242 4.70 2.61 -20.65
N GLU A 243 4.97 2.36 -19.37
CA GLU A 243 6.25 2.63 -18.73
C GLU A 243 7.00 1.30 -18.47
N PRO A 244 8.35 1.29 -18.38
CA PRO A 244 9.11 0.06 -18.22
C PRO A 244 8.64 -0.82 -17.04
N ALA A 245 8.32 -0.18 -15.92
CA ALA A 245 7.91 -0.87 -14.69
C ALA A 245 6.39 -1.08 -14.58
N LEU A 246 5.57 -0.25 -15.21
CA LEU A 246 4.12 -0.22 -15.03
C LEU A 246 3.47 -0.05 -16.40
N SER A 247 2.74 -1.06 -16.86
CA SER A 247 2.10 -1.03 -18.18
C SER A 247 0.72 -1.66 -18.11
N PHE A 248 -0.27 -0.97 -18.66
CA PHE A 248 -1.64 -1.43 -18.77
C PHE A 248 -2.35 -0.71 -19.93
N PRO A 249 -3.31 -1.37 -20.61
CA PRO A 249 -4.03 -0.77 -21.71
C PRO A 249 -5.04 0.27 -21.23
N ALA A 250 -5.73 0.93 -22.15
CA ALA A 250 -6.90 1.73 -21.84
C ALA A 250 -7.90 0.95 -20.98
N PHE A 251 -8.58 1.63 -20.05
CA PHE A 251 -9.43 0.98 -19.06
C PHE A 251 -10.54 0.13 -19.68
N ARG A 252 -11.09 0.60 -20.80
CA ARG A 252 -12.05 -0.15 -21.60
C ARG A 252 -11.51 -1.53 -21.99
N ASP A 253 -10.32 -1.59 -22.58
CA ASP A 253 -9.74 -2.83 -23.07
C ASP A 253 -9.36 -3.78 -21.92
N PHE A 254 -8.85 -3.21 -20.82
CA PHE A 254 -8.63 -3.93 -19.58
C PHE A 254 -9.92 -4.61 -19.08
N ALA A 255 -11.02 -3.85 -18.95
CA ALA A 255 -12.30 -4.38 -18.47
C ALA A 255 -12.89 -5.45 -19.39
N LEU A 256 -12.76 -5.26 -20.71
CA LEU A 256 -13.20 -6.27 -21.70
C LEU A 256 -12.35 -7.53 -21.64
N SER A 257 -11.04 -7.42 -21.38
CA SER A 257 -10.16 -8.56 -21.19
C SER A 257 -10.54 -9.36 -19.94
N LEU A 258 -10.83 -8.68 -18.83
CA LEU A 258 -11.28 -9.31 -17.59
C LEU A 258 -12.58 -10.10 -17.79
N ALA A 259 -13.52 -9.55 -18.56
CA ALA A 259 -14.76 -10.25 -18.91
C ALA A 259 -14.53 -11.52 -19.74
N ARG A 260 -13.61 -11.48 -20.72
CA ARG A 260 -13.22 -12.66 -21.51
C ARG A 260 -12.56 -13.72 -20.65
N GLU A 261 -11.67 -13.31 -19.73
CA GLU A 261 -11.04 -14.21 -18.77
C GLU A 261 -12.09 -14.91 -17.90
N GLY A 262 -13.05 -14.17 -17.35
CA GLY A 262 -14.15 -14.74 -16.55
C GLY A 262 -14.95 -15.78 -17.32
N VAL A 263 -15.28 -15.51 -18.59
CA VAL A 263 -16.00 -16.45 -19.46
C VAL A 263 -15.20 -17.75 -19.65
N ALA A 264 -13.89 -17.63 -19.93
CA ALA A 264 -13.03 -18.80 -20.08
C ALA A 264 -12.92 -19.62 -18.78
N LEU A 265 -12.83 -18.93 -17.63
CA LEU A 265 -12.77 -19.58 -16.32
C LEU A 265 -14.08 -20.26 -15.93
N ALA A 266 -15.24 -19.68 -16.25
CA ALA A 266 -16.53 -20.30 -15.98
C ALA A 266 -16.68 -21.66 -16.68
N ALA A 267 -16.10 -21.80 -17.88
CA ALA A 267 -16.05 -23.06 -18.62
C ALA A 267 -14.91 -24.01 -18.19
N ALA A 268 -14.00 -23.54 -17.32
CA ALA A 268 -12.84 -24.31 -16.91
C ALA A 268 -13.19 -25.31 -15.77
N PRO A 269 -12.51 -26.47 -15.72
CA PRO A 269 -12.58 -27.36 -14.55
C PRO A 269 -11.93 -26.73 -13.31
N VAL A 270 -12.34 -27.20 -12.14
CA VAL A 270 -11.65 -26.89 -10.87
C VAL A 270 -10.25 -27.51 -10.87
N LEU A 271 -9.26 -26.78 -10.35
CA LEU A 271 -7.92 -27.30 -10.16
C LEU A 271 -7.90 -28.48 -9.16
N PRO A 272 -7.29 -29.63 -9.50
CA PRO A 272 -7.05 -30.68 -8.51
C PRO A 272 -6.02 -30.24 -7.46
N THR A 273 -6.30 -30.49 -6.18
CA THR A 273 -5.33 -30.25 -5.12
C THR A 273 -4.19 -31.26 -5.19
N SER A 274 -2.95 -30.79 -5.06
CA SER A 274 -1.77 -31.63 -4.95
C SER A 274 -1.55 -32.16 -3.52
N GLU A 275 -1.17 -33.43 -3.41
CA GLU A 275 -0.80 -34.05 -2.13
C GLU A 275 0.58 -33.60 -1.62
N ARG A 276 1.49 -33.25 -2.55
CA ARG A 276 2.87 -32.85 -2.30
C ARG A 276 3.20 -31.56 -3.05
N GLU A 277 4.33 -30.96 -2.72
CA GLU A 277 4.84 -29.81 -3.47
C GLU A 277 5.18 -30.18 -4.91
N VAL A 278 4.72 -29.34 -5.84
CA VAL A 278 4.94 -29.45 -7.28
C VAL A 278 5.69 -28.22 -7.78
N VAL A 279 6.20 -28.28 -9.00
CA VAL A 279 6.79 -27.09 -9.65
C VAL A 279 5.68 -26.10 -9.96
N VAL A 280 5.86 -24.86 -9.53
CA VAL A 280 4.96 -23.76 -9.85
C VAL A 280 5.75 -22.62 -10.46
N VAL A 281 5.19 -22.02 -11.51
CA VAL A 281 5.66 -20.77 -12.12
C VAL A 281 4.60 -19.72 -11.82
N THR A 282 4.96 -18.63 -11.17
CA THR A 282 4.05 -17.52 -10.86
C THR A 282 4.30 -16.36 -11.80
N ASP A 283 3.23 -15.76 -12.31
CA ASP A 283 3.32 -14.58 -13.17
C ASP A 283 3.60 -13.30 -12.36
N PRO A 284 4.02 -12.20 -13.02
CA PRO A 284 4.22 -10.91 -12.38
C PRO A 284 3.00 -10.43 -11.57
N HIS A 285 1.79 -10.65 -12.08
CA HIS A 285 0.56 -10.19 -11.42
C HIS A 285 0.23 -10.97 -10.14
N TYR A 286 0.50 -12.28 -10.11
CA TYR A 286 0.37 -13.10 -8.93
C TYR A 286 1.40 -12.70 -7.87
N ASN A 287 2.63 -12.42 -8.31
CA ASN A 287 3.72 -11.99 -7.44
C ASN A 287 3.48 -10.62 -6.78
N THR A 288 2.48 -9.84 -7.23
CA THR A 288 1.98 -8.65 -6.54
C THR A 288 1.49 -8.94 -5.11
N LEU A 289 0.69 -10.00 -4.90
CA LEU A 289 0.27 -10.38 -3.55
C LEU A 289 1.32 -11.21 -2.81
N VAL A 290 2.12 -12.02 -3.51
CA VAL A 290 3.23 -12.74 -2.86
C VAL A 290 4.18 -11.73 -2.21
N SER A 291 4.69 -10.75 -2.97
CA SER A 291 5.54 -9.69 -2.42
C SER A 291 4.84 -8.86 -1.34
N HIS A 292 3.53 -8.61 -1.46
CA HIS A 292 2.73 -7.93 -0.43
C HIS A 292 2.79 -8.64 0.92
N GLU A 293 2.45 -9.93 0.91
CA GLU A 293 2.09 -10.66 2.10
C GLU A 293 3.30 -11.28 2.78
N ILE A 294 4.25 -11.83 2.00
CA ILE A 294 5.38 -12.58 2.54
C ILE A 294 6.69 -11.78 2.58
N ILE A 295 6.73 -10.60 1.97
CA ILE A 295 7.84 -9.63 2.11
C ILE A 295 7.36 -8.37 2.82
N GLY A 296 6.46 -7.62 2.18
CA GLY A 296 6.13 -6.26 2.56
C GLY A 296 5.55 -6.13 3.97
N HIS A 297 4.51 -6.86 4.31
CA HIS A 297 3.99 -6.84 5.68
C HIS A 297 4.98 -7.33 6.74
N PRO A 298 5.71 -8.45 6.56
CA PRO A 298 6.74 -8.91 7.50
C PRO A 298 7.85 -7.89 7.78
N VAL A 299 8.15 -6.99 6.83
CA VAL A 299 9.22 -6.01 6.96
C VAL A 299 8.76 -4.64 7.49
N GLU A 300 7.50 -4.45 7.85
CA GLU A 300 7.03 -3.27 8.59
C GLU A 300 7.48 -3.36 10.06
N LEU A 301 8.41 -2.50 10.50
CA LEU A 301 9.10 -2.67 11.79
C LEU A 301 8.19 -2.51 13.02
N ASP A 302 7.11 -1.74 12.94
CA ASP A 302 6.12 -1.61 14.03
C ASP A 302 5.39 -2.95 14.30
N ARG A 303 5.05 -3.68 13.23
CA ARG A 303 4.54 -5.05 13.28
C ARG A 303 5.59 -5.98 13.88
N ALA A 304 6.81 -5.91 13.38
CA ALA A 304 7.91 -6.76 13.85
C ALA A 304 8.21 -6.53 15.35
N LEU A 305 8.16 -5.27 15.80
CA LEU A 305 8.27 -4.86 17.21
C LEU A 305 7.00 -5.16 18.04
N LYS A 306 6.00 -5.83 17.46
CA LYS A 306 4.76 -6.27 18.11
C LYS A 306 3.83 -5.14 18.57
N MET A 307 4.07 -3.91 18.12
CA MET A 307 3.25 -2.73 18.49
C MET A 307 1.80 -2.84 17.99
N GLU A 308 1.60 -3.52 16.86
CA GLU A 308 0.30 -3.67 16.20
C GLU A 308 -0.24 -5.11 16.23
N THR A 309 0.28 -5.98 17.12
CA THR A 309 0.02 -7.44 17.10
C THR A 309 -1.47 -7.80 17.01
N ALA A 310 -2.31 -7.14 17.82
CA ALA A 310 -3.73 -7.47 17.92
C ALA A 310 -4.51 -7.29 16.61
N TYR A 311 -3.99 -6.49 15.68
CA TYR A 311 -4.67 -6.19 14.41
C TYR A 311 -3.85 -6.62 13.19
N ALA A 312 -2.55 -6.38 13.24
CA ALA A 312 -1.66 -6.56 12.12
C ALA A 312 -0.98 -7.94 12.13
N GLY A 313 -1.05 -8.71 13.23
CA GLY A 313 -0.27 -9.93 13.42
C GLY A 313 1.21 -9.65 13.71
N ARG A 314 2.06 -10.66 13.51
CA ARG A 314 3.50 -10.61 13.82
C ARG A 314 4.35 -10.82 12.56
N SER A 315 5.68 -10.81 12.75
CA SER A 315 6.67 -11.12 11.73
C SER A 315 7.63 -12.19 12.25
N TRP A 316 7.83 -13.26 11.48
CA TRP A 316 8.83 -14.29 11.77
C TRP A 316 10.29 -13.79 11.60
N LEU A 317 10.49 -12.62 11.00
CA LEU A 317 11.81 -12.00 10.80
C LEU A 317 12.40 -11.41 12.08
N LEU A 318 11.56 -11.10 13.08
CA LEU A 318 11.94 -10.52 14.36
C LEU A 318 11.22 -11.22 15.52
N ARG A 319 11.91 -12.11 16.24
CA ARG A 319 11.36 -12.72 17.48
C ARG A 319 11.62 -11.84 18.70
N GLY A 320 12.78 -11.22 18.74
CA GLY A 320 13.18 -10.20 19.71
C GLY A 320 14.34 -9.35 19.17
N LEU A 321 14.77 -8.34 19.93
CA LEU A 321 15.86 -7.44 19.53
C LEU A 321 17.21 -8.17 19.34
N THR A 322 17.39 -9.33 19.98
CA THR A 322 18.60 -10.16 19.87
C THR A 322 18.40 -11.43 19.05
N GLU A 323 17.14 -11.85 18.82
CA GLU A 323 16.80 -13.04 18.03
C GLU A 323 16.04 -12.63 16.76
N HIS A 324 16.79 -12.46 15.68
CA HIS A 324 16.28 -11.93 14.42
C HIS A 324 16.99 -12.51 13.19
N GLN A 325 16.39 -12.32 12.02
CA GLN A 325 16.92 -12.86 10.76
C GLN A 325 17.96 -11.95 10.08
N LEU A 326 18.30 -10.79 10.66
CA LEU A 326 19.25 -9.85 10.04
C LEU A 326 20.59 -10.54 9.75
N GLY A 327 21.06 -10.41 8.50
CA GLY A 327 22.28 -11.06 8.01
C GLY A 327 22.16 -12.57 7.74
N ARG A 328 20.99 -13.18 7.99
CA ARG A 328 20.75 -14.60 7.75
C ARG A 328 20.15 -14.84 6.37
N ARG A 329 20.37 -16.05 5.85
CA ARG A 329 19.74 -16.52 4.61
C ARG A 329 18.29 -16.92 4.86
N VAL A 330 17.40 -16.19 4.20
CA VAL A 330 15.93 -16.35 4.28
C VAL A 330 15.31 -16.70 2.93
N ALA A 331 16.08 -16.60 1.84
CA ALA A 331 15.65 -16.95 0.49
C ALA A 331 16.82 -17.49 -0.36
N SER A 332 16.49 -18.02 -1.53
CA SER A 332 17.46 -18.40 -2.57
C SER A 332 18.38 -17.23 -2.95
N PRO A 333 19.64 -17.47 -3.36
CA PRO A 333 20.53 -16.44 -3.90
C PRO A 333 19.96 -15.66 -5.09
N LEU A 334 18.94 -16.19 -5.78
CA LEU A 334 18.26 -15.54 -6.90
C LEU A 334 17.27 -14.45 -6.45
N VAL A 335 16.88 -14.45 -5.16
CA VAL A 335 15.84 -13.55 -4.65
C VAL A 335 16.48 -12.29 -4.09
N THR A 336 16.13 -11.17 -4.70
CA THR A 336 16.25 -9.83 -4.13
C THR A 336 14.86 -9.23 -4.00
N ALA A 337 14.56 -8.59 -2.88
CA ALA A 337 13.28 -7.94 -2.64
C ALA A 337 13.47 -6.61 -1.91
N TYR A 338 12.71 -5.59 -2.32
CA TYR A 338 12.87 -4.24 -1.81
C TYR A 338 11.54 -3.46 -1.82
N SER A 339 11.46 -2.43 -0.99
CA SER A 339 10.42 -1.41 -1.06
C SER A 339 11.03 -0.11 -1.58
N ASP A 340 10.47 0.46 -2.63
CA ASP A 340 10.99 1.67 -3.29
C ASP A 340 9.91 2.73 -3.55
N PRO A 341 9.90 3.81 -2.75
CA PRO A 341 9.04 4.97 -2.97
C PRO A 341 9.31 5.73 -4.27
N ALA A 342 10.45 5.53 -4.93
CA ALA A 342 10.79 6.19 -6.19
C ALA A 342 10.14 5.53 -7.42
N LEU A 343 9.69 4.27 -7.31
CA LEU A 343 8.97 3.60 -8.40
C LEU A 343 7.60 4.27 -8.68
N PRO A 344 7.10 4.20 -9.93
CA PRO A 344 5.83 4.82 -10.32
C PRO A 344 4.62 4.10 -9.70
N GLY A 345 3.43 4.63 -9.95
CA GLY A 345 2.16 4.08 -9.43
C GLY A 345 1.77 4.62 -8.05
N PHE A 346 0.88 3.92 -7.37
CA PHE A 346 0.28 4.39 -6.10
C PHE A 346 1.26 4.45 -4.92
N GLY A 347 2.33 3.67 -4.94
CA GLY A 347 3.32 3.66 -3.87
C GLY A 347 4.35 4.79 -3.93
N HIS A 348 4.27 5.68 -4.92
CA HIS A 348 5.23 6.76 -5.14
C HIS A 348 5.07 7.91 -4.13
N TYR A 349 6.18 8.40 -3.57
CA TYR A 349 6.24 9.63 -2.75
C TYR A 349 7.70 10.02 -2.47
N LYS A 350 7.94 11.30 -2.13
CA LYS A 350 9.28 11.82 -1.83
C LYS A 350 9.59 11.91 -0.33
N TYR A 351 8.57 12.20 0.49
CA TYR A 351 8.69 12.28 1.94
C TYR A 351 7.55 11.55 2.61
N ASP A 352 7.84 10.88 3.74
CA ASP A 352 6.81 10.30 4.58
C ASP A 352 6.13 11.33 5.50
N HIS A 353 5.19 10.88 6.33
CA HIS A 353 4.36 11.76 7.15
C HIS A 353 5.04 12.23 8.45
N GLU A 354 6.35 12.06 8.57
CA GLU A 354 7.20 12.74 9.56
C GLU A 354 8.34 13.54 8.92
N GLY A 355 8.25 13.77 7.60
CA GLY A 355 9.19 14.56 6.83
C GLY A 355 10.50 13.86 6.50
N THR A 356 10.59 12.55 6.69
CA THR A 356 11.79 11.78 6.34
C THR A 356 11.86 11.60 4.82
N PRO A 357 12.99 11.95 4.16
CA PRO A 357 13.19 11.62 2.74
C PRO A 357 13.04 10.11 2.51
N ALA A 358 12.12 9.76 1.62
CA ALA A 358 11.80 8.39 1.30
C ALA A 358 12.91 7.79 0.42
N ARG A 359 13.34 6.57 0.74
CA ARG A 359 14.41 5.89 0.00
C ARG A 359 14.09 4.42 -0.23
N ARG A 360 14.69 3.85 -1.27
CA ARG A 360 14.70 2.40 -1.47
C ARG A 360 15.29 1.70 -0.25
N VAL A 361 14.61 0.65 0.20
CA VAL A 361 15.08 -0.25 1.25
C VAL A 361 15.15 -1.66 0.67
N VAL A 362 16.36 -2.20 0.54
CA VAL A 362 16.56 -3.60 0.17
C VAL A 362 16.31 -4.44 1.42
N HIS A 363 15.29 -5.29 1.37
CA HIS A 363 14.89 -6.16 2.47
C HIS A 363 15.58 -7.51 2.39
N ILE A 364 15.68 -8.05 1.18
CA ILE A 364 16.43 -9.27 0.87
C ILE A 364 17.39 -8.92 -0.26
N ASP A 365 18.69 -9.17 -0.07
CA ASP A 365 19.72 -9.04 -1.10
C ASP A 365 20.31 -10.42 -1.35
N ARG A 366 20.01 -11.00 -2.52
CA ARG A 366 20.50 -12.33 -2.93
C ARG A 366 20.34 -13.38 -1.83
N GLY A 367 19.12 -13.41 -1.29
CA GLY A 367 18.70 -14.34 -0.25
C GLY A 367 19.03 -13.95 1.19
N ILE A 368 19.79 -12.87 1.42
CA ILE A 368 20.18 -12.42 2.76
C ILE A 368 19.25 -11.32 3.24
N PHE A 369 18.66 -11.47 4.43
CA PHE A 369 17.81 -10.45 5.02
C PHE A 369 18.63 -9.24 5.50
N ARG A 370 18.25 -8.03 5.08
CA ARG A 370 19.00 -6.79 5.25
C ARG A 370 18.34 -5.75 6.15
N GLY A 371 17.02 -5.83 6.36
CA GLY A 371 16.36 -4.93 7.31
C GLY A 371 14.90 -4.62 6.99
N PHE A 372 14.36 -3.68 7.75
CA PHE A 372 12.94 -3.34 7.80
C PHE A 372 12.66 -1.95 7.23
N MET A 373 11.43 -1.73 6.76
CA MET A 373 10.85 -0.39 6.65
C MET A 373 10.65 0.17 8.06
N ASN A 374 10.95 1.45 8.27
CA ASN A 374 10.93 2.04 9.61
C ASN A 374 10.50 3.52 9.61
N SER A 375 10.37 4.04 10.83
CA SER A 375 10.14 5.44 11.18
C SER A 375 11.31 5.96 12.02
N ARG A 376 11.40 7.26 12.26
CA ARG A 376 12.35 7.89 13.17
C ARG A 376 12.33 7.28 14.56
N GLN A 377 11.14 6.96 15.07
CA GLN A 377 10.99 6.35 16.39
C GLN A 377 11.46 4.89 16.40
N THR A 378 11.01 4.08 15.45
CA THR A 378 11.34 2.65 15.43
C THR A 378 12.79 2.40 15.01
N ALA A 379 13.37 3.27 14.18
CA ALA A 379 14.79 3.29 13.86
C ALA A 379 15.65 3.55 15.10
N ALA A 380 15.25 4.50 15.96
CA ALA A 380 15.91 4.75 17.24
C ALA A 380 15.82 3.54 18.21
N ILE A 381 14.71 2.80 18.18
CA ILE A 381 14.53 1.59 19.01
C ILE A 381 15.38 0.42 18.49
N PHE A 382 15.36 0.18 17.19
CA PHE A 382 15.99 -1.00 16.58
C PHE A 382 17.49 -0.81 16.29
N GLY A 383 17.98 0.43 16.26
CA GLY A 383 19.39 0.73 15.98
C GLY A 383 19.69 0.80 14.48
N GLY A 384 18.94 1.64 13.74
CA GLY A 384 19.18 1.91 12.33
C GLY A 384 18.82 3.34 11.93
N GLU A 385 18.91 3.64 10.64
CA GLU A 385 18.52 4.96 10.11
C GLU A 385 17.07 4.98 9.63
N PRO A 386 16.36 6.12 9.78
CA PRO A 386 15.04 6.33 9.20
C PRO A 386 15.07 6.14 7.68
N ASN A 387 14.01 5.55 7.13
CA ASN A 387 13.94 5.28 5.68
C ASN A 387 12.65 5.73 5.00
N GLY A 388 11.81 6.49 5.69
CA GLY A 388 10.69 7.19 5.07
C GLY A 388 9.49 6.29 4.77
N HIS A 389 9.08 5.45 5.73
CA HIS A 389 7.92 4.56 5.54
C HIS A 389 6.82 4.78 6.59
N TRP A 390 6.83 5.91 7.32
CA TRP A 390 5.80 6.21 8.32
C TRP A 390 4.68 7.05 7.69
N LYS A 391 3.56 6.41 7.32
CA LYS A 391 2.46 7.00 6.53
C LYS A 391 1.08 6.68 7.12
N ALA A 392 0.12 7.56 6.83
CA ALA A 392 -1.27 7.48 7.26
C ALA A 392 -2.22 7.57 6.07
N THR A 393 -3.48 7.11 6.23
CA THR A 393 -4.53 7.29 5.20
C THR A 393 -4.76 8.77 4.91
N ASP A 394 -4.86 9.58 5.96
CA ASP A 394 -4.97 11.03 5.88
C ASP A 394 -4.24 11.71 7.05
N ALA A 395 -4.17 13.05 7.02
CA ALA A 395 -3.54 13.86 8.07
C ALA A 395 -4.11 13.65 9.48
N SER A 396 -5.39 13.30 9.63
CA SER A 396 -6.04 13.13 10.94
C SER A 396 -5.64 11.85 11.68
N LEU A 397 -5.14 10.85 10.96
CA LEU A 397 -4.80 9.56 11.55
C LEU A 397 -3.32 9.48 11.94
N VAL A 398 -3.04 8.77 13.04
CA VAL A 398 -1.65 8.51 13.46
C VAL A 398 -0.97 7.62 12.42
N PRO A 399 0.14 8.05 11.80
CA PRO A 399 0.81 7.22 10.81
C PRO A 399 1.35 5.92 11.40
N LEU A 400 1.48 4.93 10.53
CA LEU A 400 2.02 3.61 10.81
C LEU A 400 3.16 3.34 9.83
N ILE A 401 3.98 2.31 10.08
CA ILE A 401 4.92 1.89 9.05
C ILE A 401 4.13 1.19 7.96
N ARG A 402 4.24 1.69 6.73
CA ARG A 402 3.48 1.25 5.56
C ARG A 402 4.39 1.01 4.37
N MET A 403 4.12 -0.06 3.65
CA MET A 403 4.69 -0.32 2.32
C MET A 403 4.59 0.89 1.37
N SER A 404 5.60 1.01 0.50
CA SER A 404 5.59 1.84 -0.71
C SER A 404 5.35 0.93 -1.93
N ASN A 405 6.21 0.94 -2.95
CA ASN A 405 6.20 -0.09 -3.97
C ASN A 405 7.05 -1.29 -3.53
N THR A 406 6.44 -2.40 -3.11
CA THR A 406 7.19 -3.57 -2.60
C THR A 406 7.24 -4.69 -3.62
N VAL A 407 8.45 -5.11 -3.98
CA VAL A 407 8.64 -6.00 -5.13
C VAL A 407 9.72 -7.04 -4.93
N PHE A 408 9.65 -8.10 -5.73
CA PHE A 408 10.82 -8.89 -6.11
C PHE A 408 11.55 -8.22 -7.27
N ASP A 409 12.88 -8.20 -7.23
CA ASP A 409 13.71 -7.65 -8.30
C ASP A 409 13.77 -8.58 -9.53
N ALA A 410 14.08 -8.01 -10.69
CA ALA A 410 14.23 -8.76 -11.92
C ALA A 410 15.41 -9.74 -11.85
N GLY A 411 15.22 -10.92 -12.46
CA GLY A 411 16.28 -11.89 -12.70
C GLY A 411 16.94 -11.68 -14.06
N THR A 412 17.46 -12.78 -14.61
CA THR A 412 18.21 -12.77 -15.87
C THR A 412 17.66 -13.72 -16.91
N ARG A 413 16.64 -14.52 -16.57
CA ARG A 413 16.08 -15.52 -17.47
C ARG A 413 14.88 -14.97 -18.23
N PRO A 414 14.75 -15.23 -19.54
CA PRO A 414 13.49 -14.98 -20.24
C PRO A 414 12.35 -15.79 -19.62
N PRO A 415 11.18 -15.20 -19.33
CA PRO A 415 10.06 -15.90 -18.68
C PRO A 415 9.60 -17.13 -19.48
N GLU A 416 9.64 -17.07 -20.81
CA GLU A 416 9.29 -18.18 -21.68
C GLU A 416 10.20 -19.39 -21.49
N ASP A 417 11.49 -19.18 -21.21
CA ASP A 417 12.44 -20.27 -20.98
C ASP A 417 12.25 -20.88 -19.59
N ILE A 418 11.77 -20.09 -18.62
CA ILE A 418 11.40 -20.61 -17.29
C ILE A 418 10.27 -21.63 -17.42
N VAL A 419 9.27 -21.34 -18.26
CA VAL A 419 8.14 -22.24 -18.53
C VAL A 419 8.59 -23.46 -19.33
N LYS A 420 9.39 -23.28 -20.40
CA LYS A 420 9.88 -24.37 -21.27
C LYS A 420 10.67 -25.45 -20.52
N ASP A 421 11.37 -25.08 -19.46
CA ASP A 421 12.15 -26.00 -18.64
C ASP A 421 11.29 -26.90 -17.73
N VAL A 422 9.98 -26.68 -17.65
CA VAL A 422 9.09 -27.42 -16.76
C VAL A 422 8.46 -28.60 -17.50
N ASP A 423 8.85 -29.81 -17.14
CA ASP A 423 8.25 -31.03 -17.70
C ASP A 423 6.81 -31.25 -17.21
N HIS A 424 6.57 -31.09 -15.91
CA HIS A 424 5.22 -31.07 -15.32
C HIS A 424 5.14 -30.08 -14.17
N GLY A 425 4.12 -29.23 -14.17
CA GLY A 425 3.90 -28.22 -13.14
C GLY A 425 2.67 -27.37 -13.42
N TYR A 426 2.61 -26.20 -12.79
CA TYR A 426 1.51 -25.26 -12.96
C TYR A 426 1.99 -23.83 -13.13
N TYR A 427 1.40 -23.11 -14.08
CA TYR A 427 1.55 -21.67 -14.21
C TYR A 427 0.39 -20.98 -13.49
N VAL A 428 0.70 -20.18 -12.49
CA VAL A 428 -0.27 -19.57 -11.56
C VAL A 428 -0.32 -18.07 -11.86
N ALA A 429 -1.46 -17.62 -12.37
CA ALA A 429 -1.59 -16.30 -12.99
C ALA A 429 -2.69 -15.44 -12.38
N GLY A 430 -2.34 -14.18 -12.10
CA GLY A 430 -3.25 -13.20 -11.50
C GLY A 430 -3.59 -13.52 -10.05
N HIS A 431 -3.51 -12.56 -9.15
CA HIS A 431 -3.83 -12.80 -7.74
C HIS A 431 -5.33 -12.65 -7.48
N ARG A 432 -5.84 -13.33 -6.44
CA ARG A 432 -7.18 -13.09 -5.88
C ARG A 432 -7.08 -12.85 -4.38
N THR A 433 -7.35 -13.87 -3.58
CA THR A 433 -7.57 -13.73 -2.14
C THR A 433 -6.38 -14.26 -1.36
N PRO A 434 -5.74 -13.45 -0.50
CA PRO A 434 -4.72 -13.92 0.42
C PRO A 434 -5.35 -14.47 1.72
N SER A 435 -4.68 -15.46 2.31
CA SER A 435 -4.93 -16.00 3.65
C SER A 435 -3.60 -16.30 4.30
N ILE A 436 -3.23 -15.52 5.32
CA ILE A 436 -1.87 -15.46 5.86
C ILE A 436 -1.90 -15.80 7.35
N ALA A 437 -0.94 -16.62 7.80
CA ALA A 437 -0.77 -16.92 9.22
C ALA A 437 -0.44 -15.65 10.03
N GLU A 438 -0.78 -15.64 11.34
CA GLU A 438 -0.56 -14.48 12.21
C GLU A 438 0.89 -13.98 12.15
N SER A 439 1.86 -14.88 12.27
CA SER A 439 3.30 -14.58 12.19
C SER A 439 3.88 -14.66 10.77
N ARG A 440 3.03 -14.92 9.76
CA ARG A 440 3.34 -14.92 8.32
C ARG A 440 4.37 -15.95 7.88
N GLU A 441 4.57 -16.99 8.67
CA GLU A 441 5.35 -18.18 8.29
C GLU A 441 4.65 -19.01 7.22
N ASN A 442 3.32 -18.94 7.09
CA ASN A 442 2.58 -19.66 6.07
C ASN A 442 1.62 -18.73 5.34
N PHE A 443 1.41 -19.02 4.07
CA PHE A 443 0.44 -18.33 3.24
C PHE A 443 -0.35 -19.29 2.37
N ARG A 444 -1.57 -18.89 2.04
CA ARG A 444 -2.41 -19.42 0.98
C ARG A 444 -2.89 -18.23 0.16
N ILE A 445 -2.58 -18.19 -1.14
CA ILE A 445 -3.06 -17.14 -2.04
C ILE A 445 -3.76 -17.81 -3.23
N SER A 446 -5.03 -17.46 -3.47
CA SER A 446 -5.74 -17.92 -4.67
C SER A 446 -5.33 -17.11 -5.90
N ALA A 447 -5.42 -17.74 -7.06
CA ALA A 447 -5.12 -17.16 -8.36
C ALA A 447 -6.40 -16.89 -9.15
N ARG A 448 -6.33 -16.04 -10.18
CA ARG A 448 -7.40 -15.90 -11.16
C ARG A 448 -7.46 -17.13 -12.06
N SER A 449 -6.32 -17.51 -12.63
CA SER A 449 -6.19 -18.63 -13.54
C SER A 449 -4.99 -19.50 -13.17
N VAL A 450 -5.12 -20.80 -13.42
CA VAL A 450 -4.00 -21.75 -13.29
C VAL A 450 -3.96 -22.58 -14.56
N TYR A 451 -2.78 -22.68 -15.18
CA TYR A 451 -2.56 -23.53 -16.34
C TYR A 451 -1.69 -24.71 -15.95
N GLU A 452 -2.01 -25.90 -16.43
CA GLU A 452 -1.05 -27.00 -16.37
C GLU A 452 0.11 -26.71 -17.32
N ILE A 453 1.33 -26.99 -16.87
CA ILE A 453 2.50 -27.00 -17.73
C ILE A 453 2.83 -28.48 -18.01
N ARG A 454 2.91 -28.83 -19.30
CA ARG A 454 3.38 -30.15 -19.76
C ARG A 454 4.42 -29.98 -20.84
N SER A 455 5.58 -30.59 -20.64
CA SER A 455 6.70 -30.56 -21.60
C SER A 455 7.04 -29.14 -22.08
N GLY A 456 7.02 -28.19 -21.15
CA GLY A 456 7.35 -26.80 -21.41
C GLY A 456 6.25 -25.92 -22.01
N GLU A 457 5.03 -26.44 -22.18
CA GLU A 457 3.91 -25.73 -22.80
C GLU A 457 2.73 -25.51 -21.83
N LEU A 458 2.09 -24.34 -21.93
CA LEU A 458 0.84 -24.06 -21.22
C LEU A 458 -0.30 -24.87 -21.86
N GLY A 459 -0.85 -25.80 -21.08
CA GLY A 459 -1.94 -26.67 -21.47
C GLY A 459 -3.27 -26.22 -20.86
N ARG A 460 -3.89 -27.15 -20.12
CA ARG A 460 -5.26 -27.00 -19.64
C ARG A 460 -5.39 -25.85 -18.64
N LEU A 461 -6.37 -24.98 -18.87
CA LEU A 461 -6.80 -23.94 -17.93
C LEU A 461 -7.67 -24.56 -16.82
N TYR A 462 -7.46 -24.08 -15.59
CA TYR A 462 -8.23 -24.40 -14.40
C TYR A 462 -8.69 -23.12 -13.68
N ARG A 463 -9.86 -23.20 -13.06
CA ARG A 463 -10.40 -22.20 -12.13
C ARG A 463 -10.22 -22.64 -10.67
N ASP A 464 -10.52 -21.72 -9.76
CA ASP A 464 -10.54 -21.94 -8.30
C ASP A 464 -9.24 -22.56 -7.77
N GLY A 465 -8.12 -22.11 -8.31
CA GLY A 465 -6.77 -22.60 -7.97
C GLY A 465 -5.95 -21.58 -7.17
N GLY A 466 -4.85 -22.04 -6.59
CA GLY A 466 -3.88 -21.20 -5.89
C GLY A 466 -2.69 -22.00 -5.38
N ILE A 467 -1.86 -21.36 -4.56
CA ILE A 467 -0.76 -22.04 -3.86
C ILE A 467 -0.84 -21.83 -2.35
N ALA A 468 -0.37 -22.84 -1.62
CA ALA A 468 -0.08 -22.76 -0.19
C ALA A 468 1.35 -23.24 0.07
N ALA A 469 2.07 -22.52 0.94
CA ALA A 469 3.44 -22.85 1.30
C ALA A 469 3.84 -22.24 2.66
N ASP A 470 4.94 -22.76 3.22
CA ASP A 470 5.75 -22.01 4.17
C ASP A 470 6.49 -20.89 3.42
N SER A 471 6.42 -19.66 3.95
CA SER A 471 6.99 -18.45 3.35
C SER A 471 8.50 -18.58 3.16
N ARG A 472 9.21 -19.16 4.12
CA ARG A 472 10.66 -19.33 4.01
C ARG A 472 11.00 -20.42 3.01
N ASP A 473 10.32 -21.56 3.07
CA ASP A 473 10.59 -22.66 2.13
C ASP A 473 10.26 -22.26 0.70
N TYR A 474 9.15 -21.56 0.47
CA TYR A 474 8.79 -20.99 -0.83
C TYR A 474 9.90 -20.10 -1.39
N LEU A 475 10.45 -19.20 -0.57
CA LEU A 475 11.53 -18.28 -0.95
C LEU A 475 12.87 -18.99 -1.15
N MET A 476 13.15 -20.04 -0.36
CA MET A 476 14.37 -20.86 -0.46
C MET A 476 14.35 -21.76 -1.69
N ASN A 477 13.17 -22.21 -2.11
CA ASN A 477 12.97 -23.08 -3.27
C ASN A 477 12.97 -22.33 -4.62
N VAL A 478 13.06 -21.00 -4.63
CA VAL A 478 13.13 -20.22 -5.87
C VAL A 478 14.39 -20.59 -6.65
N ASP A 479 14.23 -21.13 -7.85
CA ASP A 479 15.32 -21.61 -8.70
C ASP A 479 15.36 -20.96 -10.09
N ALA A 480 14.40 -20.11 -10.43
CA ALA A 480 14.43 -19.23 -11.60
C ALA A 480 13.66 -17.93 -11.37
N VAL A 481 14.17 -16.83 -11.92
CA VAL A 481 13.58 -15.48 -11.84
C VAL A 481 13.69 -14.81 -13.21
N GLY A 482 12.55 -14.30 -13.68
CA GLY A 482 12.33 -13.73 -15.01
C GLY A 482 12.89 -12.32 -15.20
N THR A 483 13.06 -11.90 -16.45
CA THR A 483 13.42 -10.52 -16.82
C THR A 483 12.21 -9.59 -16.95
N ASP A 484 10.99 -10.13 -16.86
CA ASP A 484 9.70 -9.50 -17.15
C ASP A 484 9.09 -8.79 -15.93
N PHE A 485 9.90 -8.01 -15.22
CA PHE A 485 9.43 -7.25 -14.06
C PHE A 485 8.24 -6.35 -14.40
N ARG A 486 7.16 -6.45 -13.61
CA ARG A 486 6.00 -5.56 -13.68
C ARG A 486 5.52 -5.16 -12.29
N LEU A 487 5.05 -3.93 -12.19
CA LEU A 487 4.30 -3.37 -11.08
C LEU A 487 2.81 -3.41 -11.39
N TYR A 488 2.02 -3.64 -10.35
CA TYR A 488 0.56 -3.58 -10.38
C TYR A 488 0.05 -2.74 -9.20
N PRO A 489 -1.04 -2.00 -9.39
CA PRO A 489 -1.65 -1.25 -8.31
C PRO A 489 -2.29 -2.19 -7.29
N ILE A 490 -2.09 -1.90 -6.01
CA ILE A 490 -2.86 -2.46 -4.91
C ILE A 490 -3.81 -1.35 -4.42
N PRO A 491 -5.12 -1.45 -4.71
CA PRO A 491 -6.09 -0.39 -4.45
C PRO A 491 -6.42 -0.23 -2.96
N ASN A 492 -6.14 -1.26 -2.15
CA ASN A 492 -6.33 -1.20 -0.71
C ASN A 492 -5.34 -2.11 0.02
N CYS A 493 -4.91 -1.64 1.19
CA CYS A 493 -4.13 -2.38 2.16
C CYS A 493 -4.51 -1.83 3.52
N GLY A 494 -5.13 -2.64 4.37
CA GLY A 494 -5.65 -2.23 5.67
C GLY A 494 -4.66 -2.48 6.81
N LYS A 495 -4.49 -1.52 7.72
CA LYS A 495 -3.70 -1.67 8.95
C LYS A 495 -4.15 -0.68 10.02
N GLY A 496 -4.00 -1.05 11.29
CA GLY A 496 -4.17 -0.14 12.43
C GLY A 496 -5.55 -0.17 13.06
N GLN A 497 -5.63 0.42 14.26
CA GLN A 497 -6.88 0.66 14.98
C GLN A 497 -6.93 2.14 15.41
N PRO A 498 -7.81 2.99 14.83
CA PRO A 498 -8.80 2.68 13.78
C PRO A 498 -8.16 2.25 12.45
N MET A 499 -8.94 1.54 11.63
CA MET A 499 -8.50 1.01 10.34
C MET A 499 -8.01 2.11 9.41
N GLN A 500 -6.81 1.93 8.85
CA GLN A 500 -6.23 2.80 7.83
C GLN A 500 -5.98 2.03 6.54
N THR A 501 -6.55 2.51 5.44
CA THR A 501 -6.32 1.98 4.10
C THR A 501 -5.30 2.82 3.35
N LYS A 502 -4.31 2.18 2.72
CA LYS A 502 -3.43 2.86 1.74
C LYS A 502 -3.47 2.14 0.41
N ARG A 503 -3.32 2.94 -0.64
CA ARG A 503 -2.97 2.49 -1.98
C ARG A 503 -1.45 2.38 -2.07
N LEU A 504 -1.00 1.36 -2.78
CA LEU A 504 0.42 1.07 -2.98
C LEU A 504 0.61 0.35 -4.31
N GLY A 505 1.85 0.15 -4.74
CA GLY A 505 2.17 -0.70 -5.88
C GLY A 505 2.93 -1.92 -5.40
N ASN A 506 2.79 -3.07 -6.03
CA ASN A 506 3.61 -4.23 -5.73
C ASN A 506 3.88 -5.00 -7.03
N GLY A 507 4.70 -6.04 -6.98
CA GLY A 507 4.92 -6.87 -8.14
C GLY A 507 6.25 -7.61 -8.10
N GLY A 508 6.73 -7.92 -9.29
CA GLY A 508 7.94 -8.70 -9.51
C GLY A 508 7.95 -9.29 -10.91
N PRO A 509 8.97 -10.09 -11.24
CA PRO A 509 9.04 -10.83 -12.49
C PRO A 509 8.29 -12.16 -12.38
N THR A 510 8.26 -12.94 -13.46
CA THR A 510 7.95 -14.37 -13.42
C THR A 510 8.92 -15.10 -12.47
N MET A 511 8.43 -16.02 -11.63
CA MET A 511 9.27 -16.78 -10.71
C MET A 511 8.93 -18.27 -10.74
N ARG A 512 9.93 -19.15 -10.60
CA ARG A 512 9.74 -20.60 -10.44
C ARG A 512 10.18 -21.06 -9.06
N THR A 513 9.36 -21.90 -8.45
CA THR A 513 9.61 -22.46 -7.12
C THR A 513 8.78 -23.75 -6.91
N ARG A 514 8.73 -24.25 -5.67
CA ARG A 514 7.91 -25.38 -5.25
C ARG A 514 6.86 -24.93 -4.25
N ALA A 515 5.63 -25.36 -4.45
CA ALA A 515 4.52 -25.14 -3.54
C ALA A 515 3.46 -26.23 -3.71
N ARG A 516 2.53 -26.33 -2.76
CA ARG A 516 1.33 -27.14 -2.96
C ARG A 516 0.33 -26.32 -3.75
N VAL A 517 -0.10 -26.85 -4.90
CA VAL A 517 -1.29 -26.32 -5.57
C VAL A 517 -2.53 -26.81 -4.83
N ILE A 518 -3.44 -25.88 -4.62
CA ILE A 518 -4.71 -26.09 -3.93
C ILE A 518 -5.82 -25.70 -4.88
N GLY A 519 -6.88 -26.50 -4.93
CA GLY A 519 -8.07 -26.15 -5.67
C GLY A 519 -9.33 -26.53 -4.92
N GLY A 520 -10.39 -25.77 -5.20
CA GLY A 520 -11.58 -25.69 -4.35
C GLY A 520 -11.63 -24.37 -3.63
#